data_AF-A0ABD5RRJ1-F1
#
_entry.id   AF-A0ABD5RRJ1-F1
#
_cell.length_a   1.000
_cell.length_b   1.000
_cell.length_c   1.000
_cell.angle_alpha   90.00
_cell.angle_beta   90.00
_cell.angle_gamma   90.00
#
_symmetry.space_group_name_H-M   'P 1'
#
loop_
_entity.id
_entity.type
_entity.pdbx_description
1 polymer ?
#
loop_
_entity_poly.entity_id
_entity_poly.type
_entity_poly.pdbx_seq_one_letter_code
_entity_poly.pdbx_strand_id
1 'polypeptide(L)'
;MRTIRTETVIDSPPSAVWSTLTDLDAYEEWNPHLTSASGELREGERVTITVDQSGRTRTLRPRVTTVDPERRLQWVGRVGSSWLFEGRHTFDLESLDCGRTLLVNREELSGLLVGFVTSEDDEATYESMNWALAERVDREQTTGSSAETTH
;
A
#
# COMPACT_ATOMS: atom_id res chain seq x y z
N MET A 1 -20.81 -4.87 -3.64
CA MET A 1 -19.56 -4.84 -2.86
C MET A 1 -18.56 -5.69 -3.60
N ARG A 2 -17.34 -5.20 -3.76
CA ARG A 2 -16.26 -5.93 -4.43
C ARG A 2 -15.06 -5.92 -3.49
N THR A 3 -14.36 -7.04 -3.40
CA THR A 3 -13.14 -7.16 -2.61
C THR A 3 -12.05 -7.69 -3.52
N ILE A 4 -10.89 -7.04 -3.49
CA ILE A 4 -9.66 -7.49 -4.11
C ILE A 4 -8.71 -7.83 -2.97
N ARG A 5 -8.01 -8.96 -3.08
CA ARG A 5 -7.10 -9.43 -2.05
C ARG A 5 -5.94 -10.14 -2.71
N THR A 6 -4.72 -9.65 -2.48
CA THR A 6 -3.49 -10.26 -2.97
C THR A 6 -2.56 -10.52 -1.79
N GLU A 7 -1.66 -11.49 -1.97
CA GLU A 7 -0.70 -11.88 -0.96
C GLU A 7 0.69 -11.99 -1.57
N THR A 8 1.72 -11.63 -0.82
CA THR A 8 3.11 -11.79 -1.26
C THR A 8 3.99 -12.02 -0.05
N VAL A 9 4.88 -13.01 -0.13
CA VAL A 9 5.92 -13.22 0.88
C VAL A 9 7.12 -12.34 0.53
N ILE A 10 7.57 -11.56 1.51
CA ILE A 10 8.74 -10.71 1.41
C ILE A 10 9.83 -11.30 2.30
N ASP A 11 11.02 -11.50 1.75
CA ASP A 11 12.19 -12.04 2.45
C ASP A 11 12.86 -10.97 3.35
N SER A 12 12.06 -10.35 4.22
CA SER A 12 12.49 -9.34 5.18
C SER A 12 11.54 -9.24 6.37
N PRO A 13 12.03 -8.78 7.54
CA PRO A 13 11.22 -8.70 8.75
C PRO A 13 10.14 -7.61 8.62
N PRO A 14 9.04 -7.70 9.39
CA PRO A 14 7.94 -6.74 9.31
C PRO A 14 8.38 -5.29 9.55
N SER A 15 9.38 -5.07 10.38
CA SER A 15 9.97 -3.75 10.64
C SER A 15 10.56 -3.09 9.39
N ALA A 16 11.25 -3.86 8.56
CA ALA A 16 11.81 -3.36 7.29
C ALA A 16 10.70 -3.06 6.29
N VAL A 17 9.76 -3.99 6.12
CA VAL A 17 8.60 -3.80 5.24
C VAL A 17 7.78 -2.59 5.67
N TRP A 18 7.57 -2.43 6.97
CA TRP A 18 6.84 -1.30 7.54
C TRP A 18 7.55 0.03 7.28
N SER A 19 8.87 0.08 7.44
CA SER A 19 9.66 1.30 7.17
C SER A 19 9.44 1.76 5.73
N THR A 20 9.57 0.86 4.74
CA THR A 20 9.37 1.18 3.32
C THR A 20 7.90 1.51 3.02
N LEU A 21 6.95 0.77 3.60
CA LEU A 21 5.52 0.97 3.41
C LEU A 21 5.05 2.31 3.99
N THR A 22 5.68 2.83 5.05
CA THR A 22 5.25 4.08 5.71
C THR A 22 6.04 5.31 5.28
N ASP A 23 7.08 5.14 4.46
CA ASP A 23 7.81 6.23 3.82
C ASP A 23 7.03 6.79 2.63
N LEU A 24 6.05 7.65 2.92
CA LEU A 24 5.17 8.24 1.92
C LEU A 24 5.91 9.03 0.83
N ASP A 25 7.01 9.69 1.19
CA ASP A 25 7.77 10.53 0.27
C ASP A 25 8.46 9.69 -0.82
N ALA A 26 8.84 8.45 -0.51
CA ALA A 26 9.46 7.51 -1.44
C ALA A 26 8.46 6.73 -2.32
N TYR A 27 7.13 6.94 -2.20
CA TYR A 27 6.14 6.17 -2.96
C TYR A 27 6.34 6.26 -4.47
N GLU A 28 6.76 7.42 -4.98
CA GLU A 28 7.00 7.60 -6.42
C GLU A 28 8.16 6.75 -6.96
N GLU A 29 9.09 6.34 -6.08
CA GLU A 29 10.29 5.58 -6.45
C GLU A 29 9.99 4.09 -6.68
N TRP A 30 8.98 3.56 -5.99
CA TRP A 30 8.70 2.12 -5.98
C TRP A 30 7.28 1.76 -6.39
N ASN A 31 6.28 2.61 -6.17
CA ASN A 31 4.90 2.23 -6.42
C ASN A 31 4.50 2.51 -7.89
N PRO A 32 4.17 1.49 -8.68
CA PRO A 32 3.86 1.69 -10.11
C PRO A 32 2.54 2.44 -10.35
N HIS A 33 1.66 2.50 -9.34
CA HIS A 33 0.31 3.06 -9.47
C HIS A 33 0.10 4.33 -8.66
N LEU A 34 0.75 4.45 -7.49
CA LEU A 34 0.70 5.65 -6.65
C LEU A 34 1.93 6.51 -6.94
N THR A 35 1.76 7.51 -7.81
CA THR A 35 2.86 8.38 -8.26
C THR A 35 3.26 9.45 -7.24
N SER A 36 2.52 9.62 -6.15
CA SER A 36 2.91 10.46 -5.01
C SER A 36 2.02 10.16 -3.82
N ALA A 37 2.59 10.17 -2.62
CA ALA A 37 1.87 10.17 -1.36
C ALA A 37 2.45 11.24 -0.42
N SER A 38 1.60 11.86 0.41
CA SER A 38 2.04 12.85 1.40
C SER A 38 1.02 12.98 2.54
N GLY A 39 1.48 13.46 3.69
CA GLY A 39 0.65 13.67 4.88
C GLY A 39 1.17 12.89 6.08
N GLU A 40 0.34 12.77 7.11
CA GLU A 40 0.70 12.07 8.35
C GLU A 40 -0.04 10.73 8.42
N LEU A 41 0.72 9.63 8.57
CA LEU A 41 0.18 8.31 8.87
C LEU A 41 -0.20 8.22 10.34
N ARG A 42 -1.31 8.86 10.68
CA ARG A 42 -1.88 8.86 12.03
C ARG A 42 -3.38 8.63 11.96
N GLU A 43 -3.91 7.80 12.87
CA GLU A 43 -5.34 7.53 12.92
C GLU A 43 -6.17 8.81 13.00
N GLY A 44 -7.16 8.91 12.11
CA GLY A 44 -8.03 10.06 12.00
C GLY A 44 -7.56 11.13 11.01
N GLU A 45 -6.26 11.18 10.67
CA GLU A 45 -5.70 12.12 9.72
C GLU A 45 -6.00 11.75 8.27
N ARG A 46 -5.69 12.66 7.35
CA ARG A 46 -5.83 12.41 5.90
C ARG A 46 -4.46 12.44 5.24
N VAL A 47 -4.23 11.46 4.39
CA VAL A 47 -3.12 11.48 3.45
C VAL A 47 -3.62 11.95 2.09
N THR A 48 -2.75 12.55 1.30
CA THR A 48 -3.00 12.87 -0.10
C THR A 48 -2.22 11.88 -0.95
N ILE A 49 -2.93 11.10 -1.76
CA ILE A 49 -2.33 10.15 -2.69
C ILE A 49 -2.70 10.56 -4.12
N THR A 50 -1.75 10.41 -5.03
CA THR A 50 -1.97 10.60 -6.45
C THR A 50 -1.81 9.26 -7.13
N VAL A 51 -2.86 8.83 -7.83
CA VAL A 51 -2.85 7.58 -8.60
C VAL A 51 -2.80 7.89 -10.08
N ASP A 52 -1.98 7.16 -10.83
CA ASP A 52 -2.06 7.14 -12.28
C ASP A 52 -2.78 5.87 -12.74
N GLN A 53 -3.85 6.06 -13.51
CA GLN A 53 -4.61 4.96 -14.10
C GLN A 53 -4.67 5.18 -15.61
N SER A 54 -3.82 4.46 -16.33
CA SER A 54 -3.75 4.48 -17.79
C SER A 54 -3.54 5.90 -18.37
N GLY A 55 -2.65 6.70 -17.77
CA GLY A 55 -2.34 8.06 -18.20
C GLY A 55 -3.36 9.11 -17.73
N ARG A 56 -4.30 8.74 -16.86
CA ARG A 56 -5.19 9.67 -16.17
C ARG A 56 -4.86 9.72 -14.69
N THR A 57 -4.19 10.79 -14.30
CA THR A 57 -3.85 11.07 -12.92
C THR A 57 -5.08 11.54 -12.12
N ARG A 58 -5.23 11.02 -10.90
CA ARG A 58 -6.27 11.42 -9.94
C ARG A 58 -5.69 11.57 -8.55
N THR A 59 -6.02 12.67 -7.88
CA THR A 59 -5.65 12.89 -6.48
C THR A 59 -6.81 12.50 -5.57
N LEU A 60 -6.53 11.66 -4.58
CA LEU A 60 -7.45 11.19 -3.56
C LEU A 60 -6.94 11.65 -2.18
N ARG A 61 -7.88 11.84 -1.25
CA ARG A 61 -7.57 12.22 0.14
C ARG A 61 -8.19 11.25 1.14
N PRO A 62 -7.74 9.98 1.16
CA PRO A 62 -8.28 9.00 2.09
C PRO A 62 -7.95 9.36 3.54
N ARG A 63 -8.80 8.91 4.45
CA ARG A 63 -8.61 9.07 5.89
C ARG A 63 -7.92 7.83 6.44
N VAL A 64 -6.84 8.01 7.17
CA VAL A 64 -6.16 6.94 7.90
C VAL A 64 -7.08 6.48 9.03
N THR A 65 -7.30 5.17 9.11
CA THR A 65 -8.23 4.54 10.05
C THR A 65 -7.54 3.59 11.01
N THR A 66 -6.37 3.06 10.64
CA THR A 66 -5.57 2.20 11.51
C THR A 66 -4.10 2.38 11.18
N VAL A 67 -3.27 2.52 12.21
CA VAL A 67 -1.81 2.49 12.13
C VAL A 67 -1.32 1.63 13.31
N ASP A 68 -1.15 0.34 13.07
CA ASP A 68 -0.57 -0.63 14.00
C ASP A 68 0.84 -0.96 13.50
N PRO A 69 1.91 -0.39 14.12
CA PRO A 69 3.28 -0.55 13.65
C PRO A 69 3.65 -2.00 13.38
N GLU A 70 4.27 -2.25 12.23
CA GLU A 70 4.73 -3.58 11.78
C GLU A 70 3.62 -4.62 11.59
N ARG A 71 2.35 -4.21 11.62
CA ARG A 71 1.20 -5.15 11.60
C ARG A 71 0.10 -4.72 10.65
N ARG A 72 -0.35 -3.47 10.69
CA ARG A 72 -1.47 -3.00 9.86
C ARG A 72 -1.42 -1.52 9.56
N LEU A 73 -1.60 -1.19 8.28
CA LEU A 73 -1.94 0.14 7.81
C LEU A 73 -3.29 0.09 7.08
N GLN A 74 -4.25 0.93 7.48
CA GLN A 74 -5.56 0.99 6.84
C GLN A 74 -5.99 2.43 6.60
N TRP A 75 -6.46 2.73 5.40
CA TRP A 75 -7.12 3.98 5.08
C TRP A 75 -8.40 3.79 4.28
N VAL A 76 -9.27 4.80 4.34
CA VAL A 76 -10.57 4.81 3.67
C VAL A 76 -10.70 6.03 2.78
N GLY A 77 -10.82 5.81 1.48
CA GLY A 77 -11.16 6.81 0.47
C GLY A 77 -12.66 6.87 0.22
N ARG A 78 -13.20 8.08 0.01
CA ARG A 78 -14.59 8.30 -0.36
C ARG A 78 -14.67 9.28 -1.53
N VAL A 79 -15.52 8.98 -2.50
CA VAL A 79 -15.84 9.91 -3.61
C VAL A 79 -17.29 10.33 -3.47
N GLY A 80 -17.51 11.62 -3.18
CA GLY A 80 -18.83 12.13 -2.81
C GLY A 80 -19.27 11.62 -1.44
N SER A 81 -20.40 10.94 -1.38
CA SER A 81 -20.94 10.30 -0.18
C SER A 81 -20.54 8.82 -0.10
N SER A 82 -20.57 8.23 1.10
CA SER A 82 -20.28 6.79 1.28
C SER A 82 -21.25 5.86 0.56
N TRP A 83 -22.45 6.34 0.18
CA TRP A 83 -23.39 5.57 -0.65
C TRP A 83 -22.99 5.55 -2.13
N LEU A 84 -22.21 6.53 -2.60
CA LEU A 84 -21.74 6.61 -3.98
C LEU A 84 -20.53 5.69 -4.20
N PHE A 85 -19.47 5.92 -3.43
CA PHE A 85 -18.24 5.13 -3.49
C PHE A 85 -17.41 5.28 -2.20
N GLU A 86 -17.07 4.14 -1.58
CA GLU A 86 -16.11 4.03 -0.49
C GLU A 86 -15.13 2.89 -0.83
N GLY A 87 -13.83 3.18 -0.75
CA GLY A 87 -12.76 2.20 -0.87
C GLY A 87 -11.97 2.13 0.43
N ARG A 88 -11.84 0.93 1.00
CA ARG A 88 -11.01 0.65 2.17
C ARG A 88 -9.81 -0.16 1.73
N HIS A 89 -8.64 0.44 1.86
CA HIS A 89 -7.38 -0.21 1.58
C HIS A 89 -6.76 -0.65 2.90
N THR A 90 -6.33 -1.91 2.96
CA THR A 90 -5.68 -2.50 4.13
C THR A 90 -4.40 -3.19 3.68
N PHE A 91 -3.29 -2.84 4.31
CA PHE A 91 -2.05 -3.59 4.28
C PHE A 91 -1.89 -4.29 5.62
N ASP A 92 -1.90 -5.62 5.61
CA ASP A 92 -1.60 -6.46 6.75
C ASP A 92 -0.20 -7.07 6.59
N LEU A 93 0.60 -7.01 7.66
CA LEU A 93 1.92 -7.62 7.74
C LEU A 93 1.87 -8.73 8.78
N GLU A 94 2.04 -9.96 8.35
CA GLU A 94 2.12 -11.12 9.24
C GLU A 94 3.57 -11.62 9.27
N SER A 95 4.14 -11.71 10.47
CA SER A 95 5.47 -12.28 10.65
C SER A 95 5.46 -13.78 10.32
N LEU A 96 6.39 -14.22 9.49
CA LEU A 96 6.65 -15.62 9.18
C LEU A 96 7.97 -16.09 9.77
N ASP A 97 8.22 -17.40 9.72
CA ASP A 97 9.50 -17.99 10.09
C ASP A 97 10.67 -17.41 9.27
N CYS A 98 11.86 -17.44 9.88
CA CYS A 98 13.13 -16.95 9.30
C CYS A 98 13.15 -15.44 9.01
N GLY A 99 12.37 -14.65 9.76
CA GLY A 99 12.38 -13.19 9.62
C GLY A 99 11.77 -12.71 8.30
N ARG A 100 10.80 -13.44 7.76
CA ARG A 100 10.05 -13.07 6.56
C ARG A 100 8.70 -12.48 6.93
N THR A 101 8.05 -11.84 5.96
CA THR A 101 6.74 -11.20 6.15
C THR A 101 5.77 -11.66 5.08
N LEU A 102 4.57 -12.06 5.46
CA LEU A 102 3.45 -12.16 4.54
C LEU A 102 2.76 -10.78 4.48
N LEU A 103 2.86 -10.13 3.33
CA LEU A 103 2.06 -8.96 3.00
C LEU A 103 0.71 -9.42 2.46
N VAL A 104 -0.38 -9.01 3.11
CA VAL A 104 -1.74 -9.17 2.59
C VAL A 104 -2.28 -7.77 2.23
N ASN A 105 -2.47 -7.53 0.94
CA ASN A 105 -3.01 -6.29 0.43
C ASN A 105 -4.49 -6.49 0.07
N ARG A 106 -5.37 -5.65 0.61
CA ARG A 106 -6.81 -5.77 0.45
C ARG A 106 -7.46 -4.44 0.13
N GLU A 107 -8.23 -4.40 -0.94
CA GLU A 107 -9.13 -3.29 -1.26
C GLU A 107 -10.59 -3.77 -1.17
N GLU A 108 -11.37 -3.13 -0.30
CA GLU A 108 -12.81 -3.33 -0.19
C GLU A 108 -13.56 -2.13 -0.75
N LEU A 109 -14.29 -2.36 -1.84
CA LEU A 109 -15.02 -1.34 -2.59
C LEU A 109 -16.53 -1.51 -2.37
N SER A 110 -17.17 -0.42 -1.93
CA SER A 110 -18.61 -0.36 -1.67
C SER A 110 -19.25 0.91 -2.23
N GLY A 111 -20.56 0.89 -2.42
CA GLY A 111 -21.34 1.98 -3.03
C GLY A 111 -21.98 1.61 -4.36
N LEU A 112 -22.88 2.47 -4.83
CA LEU A 112 -23.68 2.25 -6.05
C LEU A 112 -22.84 2.27 -7.33
N LEU A 113 -21.69 2.96 -7.32
CA LEU A 113 -20.89 3.17 -8.53
C LEU A 113 -19.75 2.15 -8.73
N VAL A 114 -19.54 1.22 -7.79
CA VAL A 114 -18.40 0.28 -7.84
C VAL A 114 -18.33 -0.47 -9.17
N GLY A 115 -19.47 -1.01 -9.66
CA GLY A 115 -19.51 -1.77 -10.92
C GLY A 115 -19.21 -0.98 -12.20
N PHE A 116 -19.15 0.35 -12.13
CA PHE A 116 -18.82 1.21 -13.27
C PHE A 116 -17.36 1.69 -13.27
N VAL A 117 -16.64 1.50 -12.16
CA VAL A 117 -15.30 2.09 -11.94
C VAL A 117 -14.23 1.01 -11.79
N THR A 118 -14.62 -0.24 -11.51
CA THR A 118 -13.69 -1.36 -11.27
C THR A 118 -13.63 -2.29 -12.47
N SER A 119 -12.44 -2.72 -12.89
CA SER A 119 -12.20 -3.61 -14.04
C SER A 119 -11.73 -5.00 -13.59
N GLU A 120 -11.73 -6.01 -14.45
CA GLU A 120 -11.22 -7.35 -14.10
C GLU A 120 -9.71 -7.34 -13.80
N ASP A 121 -8.95 -6.41 -14.39
CA ASP A 121 -7.49 -6.22 -14.21
C ASP A 121 -7.06 -5.61 -12.86
N ASP A 122 -8.00 -5.47 -11.92
CA ASP A 122 -7.70 -4.84 -10.64
C ASP A 122 -6.72 -5.70 -9.82
N GLU A 123 -6.78 -7.03 -9.85
CA GLU A 123 -5.91 -7.90 -9.03
C GLU A 123 -4.41 -7.78 -9.40
N ALA A 124 -4.10 -7.83 -10.70
CA ALA A 124 -2.73 -7.68 -11.22
C ALA A 124 -2.10 -6.32 -10.82
N THR A 125 -2.93 -5.29 -10.68
CA THR A 125 -2.52 -3.97 -10.19
C THR A 125 -1.97 -4.08 -8.75
N TYR A 126 -2.70 -4.74 -7.84
CA TYR A 126 -2.24 -4.92 -6.45
C TYR A 126 -1.09 -5.92 -6.36
N GLU A 127 -1.05 -6.96 -7.19
CA GLU A 127 0.11 -7.88 -7.27
C GLU A 127 1.39 -7.12 -7.65
N SER A 128 1.33 -6.29 -8.69
CA SER A 128 2.49 -5.48 -9.10
C SER A 128 2.95 -4.50 -8.03
N MET A 129 2.01 -3.97 -7.23
CA MET A 129 2.32 -3.10 -6.10
C MET A 129 3.07 -3.86 -5.00
N ASN A 130 2.61 -5.07 -4.67
CA ASN A 130 3.26 -5.91 -3.68
C ASN A 130 4.67 -6.32 -4.11
N TRP A 131 4.84 -6.68 -5.38
CA TRP A 131 6.15 -7.05 -5.93
C TRP A 131 7.12 -5.87 -5.90
N ALA A 132 6.66 -4.68 -6.30
CA ALA A 132 7.52 -3.51 -6.29
C ALA A 132 7.92 -3.08 -4.87
N LEU A 133 7.02 -3.25 -3.88
CA LEU A 133 7.38 -3.07 -2.47
C LEU A 133 8.44 -4.09 -2.03
N ALA A 134 8.27 -5.37 -2.37
CA ALA A 134 9.23 -6.41 -2.03
C ALA A 134 10.63 -6.12 -2.63
N GLU A 135 10.68 -5.72 -3.90
CA GLU A 135 11.94 -5.31 -4.55
C GLU A 135 12.58 -4.09 -3.88
N ARG A 136 11.77 -3.10 -3.47
CA ARG A 136 12.28 -1.90 -2.80
C ARG A 136 12.91 -2.25 -1.45
N VAL A 137 12.23 -3.09 -0.66
CA VAL A 137 12.73 -3.58 0.63
C VAL A 137 14.05 -4.33 0.44
N ASP A 138 14.14 -5.25 -0.51
CA ASP A 138 15.35 -6.03 -0.79
C ASP A 138 16.56 -5.13 -1.14
N ARG A 139 16.34 -4.08 -1.94
CA ARG A 139 17.37 -3.10 -2.31
C ARG A 139 17.88 -2.29 -1.11
N GLU A 140 17.00 -1.91 -0.18
CA GLU A 140 17.40 -1.18 1.05
C GLU A 140 18.29 -2.05 1.94
N GLN A 141 17.93 -3.33 2.10
CA GLN A 141 18.66 -4.26 2.95
C GLN A 141 20.04 -4.59 2.38
N THR A 142 20.14 -4.74 1.06
CA THR A 142 21.42 -4.96 0.38
C THR A 142 22.37 -3.75 0.52
N THR A 143 21.80 -2.55 0.42
CA THR A 143 22.56 -1.29 0.57
C THR A 143 23.03 -1.07 2.01
N GLY A 144 22.16 -1.35 3.00
CA GLY A 144 22.50 -1.28 4.41
C GLY A 144 23.57 -2.29 4.83
N SER A 145 23.47 -3.54 4.34
CA SER A 145 24.45 -4.59 4.66
C SER A 145 25.84 -4.34 4.06
N SER A 146 25.93 -3.63 2.93
CA SER A 146 27.21 -3.33 2.28
C SER A 146 27.99 -2.21 2.98
N ALA A 147 27.30 -1.33 3.72
CA ALA A 147 27.92 -0.23 4.45
C ALA A 147 28.61 -0.67 5.76
N GLU A 148 28.32 -1.86 6.27
CA GLU A 148 28.83 -2.35 7.56
C GLU A 148 30.13 -3.18 7.45
N THR A 149 30.63 -3.44 6.23
CA THR A 149 31.90 -4.16 5.99
C THR A 149 33.02 -3.19 5.62
N THR A 150 33.40 -2.31 6.54
CA THR A 150 34.72 -1.65 6.50
C THR A 150 35.12 -1.36 7.94
N HIS A 151 35.81 -2.31 8.56
CA HIS A 151 36.60 -2.07 9.76
C HIS A 151 37.79 -3.03 9.83
#